data_AF-A0A173X9P2-F1
#
_entry.id   AF-A0A173X9P2-F1
#
_cell.length_a   1.000
_cell.length_b   1.000
_cell.length_c   1.000
_cell.angle_alpha   90.00
_cell.angle_beta   90.00
_cell.angle_gamma   90.00
#
_symmetry.space_group_name_H-M   'P 1'
#
loop_
_entity.id
_entity.type
_entity.pdbx_description
1 polymer ?
#
loop_
_entity_poly.entity_id
_entity_poly.type
_entity_poly.pdbx_seq_one_letter_code
_entity_poly.pdbx_strand_id
1 'polypeptide(L)'
;METKDVILELRTKKGLSQDELAGKVMVTRQAVSRWENGETVPNTETLKLLSKEFGVSINTLLGAPRKLICQCCGMPLEDDEIISHDSDGTLNEDYCKWCYADGTYTYSNMDDLIDVCVKNMINENFTEEQVRAYMKDLLPKLDYWKQYEELGDNGEFEAFKKQLIQEINDLHIEGMPKVEKLNALVGKYVNLEYPLPNGKRVKLLDDQTTYLGNQLECEFGGDRCFGVLAGMDFIMVCTYEAGGENPELVVYKKR
;
A
#
# COMPACT_ATOMS: atom_id res chain seq x y z
N MET A 1 15.05 -21.56 5.59
CA MET A 1 14.21 -22.72 5.23
C MET A 1 14.40 -22.98 3.76
N GLU A 2 14.35 -24.22 3.30
CA GLU A 2 14.46 -24.52 1.87
C GLU A 2 13.08 -24.44 1.19
N THR A 3 13.03 -24.25 -0.13
CA THR A 3 11.78 -24.17 -0.91
C THR A 3 10.79 -25.30 -0.62
N LYS A 4 11.31 -26.52 -0.45
CA LYS A 4 10.51 -27.72 -0.14
C LYS A 4 9.74 -27.59 1.18
N ASP A 5 10.37 -26.99 2.20
CA ASP A 5 9.81 -26.85 3.54
C ASP A 5 8.71 -25.79 3.52
N VAL A 6 8.96 -24.69 2.80
CA VAL A 6 8.01 -23.58 2.66
C VAL A 6 6.74 -24.01 1.93
N ILE A 7 6.87 -24.69 0.77
CA ILE A 7 5.70 -25.14 0.00
C ILE A 7 4.85 -26.12 0.81
N LEU A 8 5.50 -27.07 1.50
CA LEU A 8 4.81 -28.05 2.35
C LEU A 8 4.06 -27.37 3.50
N GLU A 9 4.71 -26.42 4.19
CA GLU A 9 4.10 -25.68 5.29
C GLU A 9 2.89 -24.86 4.81
N LEU A 10 3.04 -24.07 3.74
CA LEU A 10 1.96 -23.24 3.22
C LEU A 10 0.77 -24.06 2.75
N ARG A 11 1.02 -25.19 2.04
CA ARG A 11 -0.04 -26.11 1.61
C ARG A 11 -0.80 -26.67 2.81
N THR A 12 -0.09 -27.18 3.80
CA THR A 12 -0.69 -27.82 4.98
C THR A 12 -1.43 -26.80 5.86
N LYS A 13 -0.90 -25.58 6.02
CA LYS A 13 -1.56 -24.47 6.71
C LYS A 13 -2.89 -24.08 6.06
N LYS A 14 -2.99 -24.17 4.73
CA LYS A 14 -4.25 -23.98 3.99
C LYS A 14 -5.17 -25.21 3.98
N GLY A 15 -4.76 -26.33 4.57
CA GLY A 15 -5.54 -27.56 4.62
C GLY A 15 -5.69 -28.27 3.27
N LEU A 16 -4.84 -27.96 2.29
CA LEU A 16 -4.91 -28.53 0.95
C LEU A 16 -4.17 -29.86 0.87
N SER A 17 -4.71 -30.83 0.14
CA SER A 17 -3.97 -32.01 -0.33
C SER A 17 -3.02 -31.64 -1.49
N GLN A 18 -2.04 -32.50 -1.76
CA GLN A 18 -1.13 -32.30 -2.91
C GLN A 18 -1.90 -32.26 -4.24
N ASP A 19 -3.00 -32.99 -4.34
CA ASP A 19 -3.83 -33.05 -5.54
C ASP A 19 -4.64 -31.76 -5.74
N GLU A 20 -5.20 -31.21 -4.66
CA GLU A 20 -5.90 -29.93 -4.68
C GLU A 20 -4.97 -28.77 -5.02
N LEU A 21 -3.76 -28.74 -4.44
CA LEU A 21 -2.76 -27.73 -4.80
C LEU A 21 -2.38 -27.86 -6.27
N ALA A 22 -2.15 -29.09 -6.75
CA ALA A 22 -1.80 -29.34 -8.14
C ALA A 22 -2.87 -28.82 -9.10
N GLY A 23 -4.15 -29.04 -8.80
CA GLY A 23 -5.26 -28.50 -9.57
C GLY A 23 -5.28 -26.97 -9.60
N LYS A 24 -4.99 -26.31 -8.47
CA LYS A 24 -4.96 -24.85 -8.34
C LYS A 24 -3.85 -24.19 -9.14
N VAL A 25 -2.67 -24.80 -9.19
CA VAL A 25 -1.50 -24.24 -9.92
C VAL A 25 -1.24 -24.92 -11.26
N MET A 26 -2.22 -25.65 -11.78
CA MET A 26 -2.23 -26.27 -13.12
C MET A 26 -1.04 -27.23 -13.37
N VAL A 27 -0.69 -28.03 -12.37
CA VAL A 27 0.36 -29.05 -12.47
C VAL A 27 -0.18 -30.42 -12.08
N THR A 28 0.69 -31.44 -12.12
CA THR A 28 0.33 -32.78 -11.62
C THR A 28 0.61 -32.89 -10.12
N ARG A 29 -0.16 -33.74 -9.41
CA ARG A 29 0.14 -34.11 -8.01
C ARG A 29 1.59 -34.57 -7.83
N GLN A 30 2.13 -35.28 -8.82
CA GLN A 30 3.50 -35.76 -8.80
C GLN A 30 4.51 -34.61 -8.80
N ALA A 31 4.25 -33.52 -9.52
CA ALA A 31 5.10 -32.31 -9.48
C ALA A 31 5.16 -31.73 -8.06
N VAL A 32 3.99 -31.55 -7.43
CA VAL A 32 3.90 -31.06 -6.04
C VAL A 32 4.68 -31.96 -5.08
N SER A 33 4.50 -33.28 -5.18
CA SER A 33 5.25 -34.23 -4.34
C SER A 33 6.77 -34.10 -4.53
N ARG A 34 7.25 -33.90 -5.77
CA ARG A 34 8.68 -33.75 -6.05
C ARG A 34 9.24 -32.44 -5.51
N TRP A 35 8.44 -31.37 -5.46
CA TRP A 35 8.85 -30.12 -4.82
C TRP A 35 8.95 -30.27 -3.31
N GLU A 36 7.95 -30.85 -2.67
CA GLU A 36 7.91 -31.05 -1.21
C GLU A 36 8.99 -32.03 -0.71
N ASN A 37 9.47 -32.92 -1.59
CA ASN A 37 10.60 -33.82 -1.30
C ASN A 37 11.96 -33.22 -1.69
N GLY A 38 12.00 -32.02 -2.27
CA GLY A 38 13.24 -31.36 -2.71
C GLY A 38 13.90 -31.97 -3.96
N GLU A 39 13.18 -32.79 -4.74
CA GLU A 39 13.70 -33.39 -5.97
C GLU A 39 13.74 -32.40 -7.14
N THR A 40 12.82 -31.44 -7.16
CA THR A 40 12.70 -30.40 -8.19
C THR A 40 12.22 -29.09 -7.56
N VAL A 41 12.36 -27.98 -8.29
CA VAL A 41 11.86 -26.66 -7.89
C VAL A 41 10.78 -26.23 -8.90
N PRO A 42 9.72 -25.52 -8.48
CA PRO A 42 8.74 -24.99 -9.42
C PRO A 42 9.39 -24.01 -10.41
N ASN A 43 8.91 -23.98 -11.66
CA ASN A 43 9.36 -23.00 -12.64
C ASN A 43 8.75 -21.61 -12.38
N THR A 44 9.23 -20.58 -13.08
CA THR A 44 8.81 -19.18 -12.88
C THR A 44 7.29 -18.98 -12.96
N GLU A 45 6.63 -19.58 -13.95
CA GLU A 45 5.17 -19.43 -14.11
C GLU A 45 4.41 -20.14 -12.98
N THR A 46 4.90 -21.29 -12.54
CA THR A 46 4.33 -22.01 -11.39
C THR A 46 4.56 -21.26 -10.08
N LEU A 47 5.71 -20.61 -9.91
CA LEU A 47 6.02 -19.79 -8.74
C LEU A 47 5.06 -18.59 -8.64
N LYS A 48 4.72 -17.94 -9.76
CA LYS A 48 3.69 -16.88 -9.78
C LYS A 48 2.32 -17.41 -9.32
N LEU A 49 1.92 -18.58 -9.80
CA LEU A 49 0.66 -19.21 -9.39
C LEU A 49 0.67 -19.61 -7.91
N LEU A 50 1.77 -20.17 -7.42
CA LEU A 50 1.94 -20.50 -6.00
C LEU A 50 1.95 -19.24 -5.13
N SER A 51 2.61 -18.17 -5.59
CA SER A 51 2.65 -16.88 -4.90
C SER A 51 1.23 -16.32 -4.75
N LYS A 52 0.45 -16.30 -5.83
CA LYS A 52 -0.96 -15.89 -5.81
C LYS A 52 -1.83 -16.81 -4.97
N GLU A 53 -1.64 -18.12 -5.07
CA GLU A 53 -2.41 -19.10 -4.30
C GLU A 53 -2.13 -18.96 -2.81
N PHE A 54 -0.89 -18.72 -2.39
CA PHE A 54 -0.53 -18.65 -0.98
C PHE A 54 -0.55 -17.25 -0.38
N GLY A 55 -0.56 -16.20 -1.21
CA GLY A 55 -0.48 -14.81 -0.77
C GLY A 55 0.89 -14.47 -0.20
N VAL A 56 1.96 -15.07 -0.73
CA VAL A 56 3.34 -14.84 -0.30
C VAL A 56 4.23 -14.56 -1.50
N SER A 57 5.35 -13.89 -1.26
CA SER A 57 6.28 -13.52 -2.31
C SER A 57 7.00 -14.75 -2.90
N ILE A 58 7.49 -14.66 -4.14
CA ILE A 58 8.26 -15.76 -4.77
C ILE A 58 9.55 -16.00 -3.99
N ASN A 59 10.17 -14.94 -3.48
CA ASN A 59 11.34 -15.05 -2.61
C ASN A 59 11.02 -15.80 -1.30
N THR A 60 9.85 -15.57 -0.70
CA THR A 60 9.37 -16.37 0.44
C THR A 60 9.29 -17.85 0.05
N LEU A 61 8.69 -18.18 -1.11
CA LEU A 61 8.63 -19.56 -1.61
C LEU A 61 10.01 -20.18 -1.79
N LEU A 62 10.99 -19.41 -2.26
CA LEU A 62 12.35 -19.91 -2.50
C LEU A 62 13.20 -20.02 -1.22
N GLY A 63 12.75 -19.46 -0.08
CA GLY A 63 13.47 -19.54 1.18
C GLY A 63 14.75 -18.70 1.26
N ALA A 64 14.90 -17.72 0.36
CA ALA A 64 16.07 -16.84 0.29
C ALA A 64 16.04 -15.78 1.42
N PRO A 65 17.14 -15.54 2.14
CA PRO A 65 17.19 -14.48 3.15
C PRO A 65 17.00 -13.10 2.51
N ARG A 66 16.01 -12.36 3.03
CA ARG A 66 15.57 -11.04 2.55
C ARG A 66 16.69 -10.00 2.61
N LYS A 67 17.02 -9.41 1.47
CA LYS A 67 17.53 -8.03 1.34
C LYS A 67 16.84 -7.33 0.18
N LEU A 68 15.54 -7.53 0.07
CA LEU A 68 14.72 -6.74 -0.83
C LEU A 68 14.62 -5.34 -0.26
N ILE A 69 14.84 -4.34 -1.10
CA ILE A 69 14.58 -2.94 -0.78
C ILE A 69 13.60 -2.42 -1.83
N CYS A 70 12.68 -1.57 -1.40
CA CYS A 70 11.78 -0.90 -2.31
C CYS A 70 12.60 -0.03 -3.29
N GLN A 71 12.43 -0.27 -4.59
CA GLN A 71 13.08 0.46 -5.66
C GLN A 71 12.53 1.88 -5.88
N CYS A 72 11.63 2.35 -5.01
CA CYS A 72 11.13 3.72 -4.98
C CYS A 72 11.59 4.48 -3.73
N CYS A 73 11.43 3.92 -2.52
CA CYS A 73 11.78 4.62 -1.27
C CYS A 73 13.00 4.06 -0.53
N GLY A 74 13.55 2.93 -0.98
CA GLY A 74 14.71 2.29 -0.35
C GLY A 74 14.42 1.54 0.95
N MET A 75 13.15 1.48 1.37
CA MET A 75 12.74 0.76 2.59
C MET A 75 12.95 -0.76 2.43
N PRO A 76 13.51 -1.46 3.44
CA PRO A 76 13.57 -2.91 3.45
C PRO A 76 12.19 -3.57 3.35
N LEU A 77 12.04 -4.52 2.43
CA LEU A 77 10.83 -5.32 2.24
C LEU A 77 10.95 -6.62 3.05
N GLU A 78 10.97 -6.45 4.37
CA GLU A 78 11.19 -7.54 5.32
C GLU A 78 9.95 -8.37 5.62
N ASP A 79 8.76 -7.92 5.24
CA ASP A 79 7.48 -8.59 5.45
C ASP A 79 6.68 -8.60 4.14
N ASP A 80 5.99 -9.69 3.83
CA ASP A 80 5.13 -9.76 2.65
C ASP A 80 3.92 -8.80 2.78
N GLU A 81 3.52 -8.42 4.01
CA GLU A 81 2.44 -7.44 4.25
C GLU A 81 2.76 -6.00 3.81
N ILE A 82 4.04 -5.69 3.59
CA ILE A 82 4.48 -4.36 3.12
C ILE A 82 4.81 -4.37 1.62
N ILE A 83 4.86 -5.53 0.99
CA ILE A 83 5.09 -5.67 -0.45
C ILE A 83 3.85 -5.19 -1.22
N SER A 84 4.08 -4.51 -2.34
CA SER A 84 3.03 -3.99 -3.21
C SER A 84 2.38 -5.08 -4.06
N HIS A 85 1.34 -4.72 -4.81
CA HIS A 85 0.70 -5.61 -5.78
C HIS A 85 0.56 -4.91 -7.14
N ASP A 86 0.67 -5.70 -8.21
CA ASP A 86 0.30 -5.29 -9.56
C ASP A 86 -1.22 -5.29 -9.74
N SER A 87 -1.69 -4.69 -10.83
CA SER A 87 -3.13 -4.56 -11.16
C SER A 87 -3.90 -5.90 -11.25
N ASP A 88 -3.21 -7.04 -11.41
CA ASP A 88 -3.79 -8.38 -11.44
C ASP A 88 -3.80 -9.09 -10.07
N GLY A 89 -3.38 -8.37 -9.02
CA GLY A 89 -3.27 -8.83 -7.63
C GLY A 89 -2.02 -9.64 -7.33
N THR A 90 -1.06 -9.73 -8.25
CA THR A 90 0.22 -10.42 -8.01
C THR A 90 1.13 -9.55 -7.14
N LEU A 91 1.85 -10.16 -6.18
CA LEU A 91 2.83 -9.45 -5.36
C LEU A 91 3.97 -8.90 -6.23
N ASN A 92 4.33 -7.64 -6.00
CA ASN A 92 5.41 -6.95 -6.67
C ASN A 92 6.53 -6.64 -5.65
N GLU A 93 7.57 -7.46 -5.71
CA GLU A 93 8.72 -7.47 -4.79
C GLU A 93 9.68 -6.29 -4.97
N ASP A 94 9.48 -5.45 -6.00
CA ASP A 94 10.30 -4.27 -6.24
C ASP A 94 9.79 -3.07 -5.44
N TYR A 95 8.51 -3.06 -5.04
CA TYR A 95 7.91 -1.89 -4.40
C TYR A 95 7.16 -2.24 -3.11
N CYS A 96 7.16 -1.28 -2.17
CA CYS A 96 6.26 -1.35 -1.03
C CYS A 96 4.87 -0.86 -1.40
N LYS A 97 3.85 -1.33 -0.67
CA LYS A 97 2.43 -0.96 -0.88
C LYS A 97 2.14 0.54 -0.83
N TRP A 98 3.04 1.32 -0.23
CA TRP A 98 2.89 2.78 -0.16
C TRP A 98 3.47 3.51 -1.36
N CYS A 99 4.43 2.92 -2.07
CA CYS A 99 5.09 3.52 -3.23
C CYS A 99 4.43 3.12 -4.55
N TYR A 100 3.80 1.95 -4.58
CA TYR A 100 3.11 1.41 -5.73
C TYR A 100 1.89 0.63 -5.24
N ALA A 101 0.73 0.94 -5.79
CA ALA A 101 -0.53 0.29 -5.47
C ALA A 101 -1.36 0.11 -6.74
N ASP A 102 -1.83 -1.11 -6.97
CA ASP A 102 -2.76 -1.45 -8.06
C ASP A 102 -2.31 -0.96 -9.45
N GLY A 103 -1.01 -1.07 -9.75
CA GLY A 103 -0.45 -0.64 -11.03
C GLY A 103 -0.02 0.83 -11.11
N THR A 104 -0.20 1.61 -10.04
CA THR A 104 0.04 3.06 -10.03
C THR A 104 1.09 3.46 -9.00
N TYR A 105 2.06 4.28 -9.40
CA TYR A 105 3.00 4.90 -8.47
C TYR A 105 2.33 6.03 -7.68
N THR A 106 2.60 6.07 -6.38
CA THR A 106 2.01 7.09 -5.49
C THR A 106 2.86 8.37 -5.37
N TYR A 107 4.13 8.29 -5.78
CA TYR A 107 5.08 9.38 -5.70
C TYR A 107 5.70 9.68 -7.06
N SER A 108 5.36 10.82 -7.61
CA SER A 108 5.91 11.38 -8.85
C SER A 108 6.96 12.46 -8.59
N ASN A 109 7.16 12.86 -7.34
CA ASN A 109 8.12 13.89 -6.96
C ASN A 109 9.04 13.37 -5.85
N MET A 110 10.35 13.48 -6.08
CA MET A 110 11.37 13.01 -5.16
C MET A 110 11.36 13.80 -3.85
N ASP A 111 11.20 15.13 -3.91
CA ASP A 111 11.15 15.97 -2.70
C ASP A 111 9.91 15.63 -1.85
N ASP A 112 8.77 15.32 -2.47
CA ASP A 112 7.57 14.88 -1.75
C ASP A 112 7.78 13.56 -1.02
N LEU A 113 8.47 12.60 -1.65
CA LEU A 113 8.83 11.34 -1.01
C LEU A 113 9.83 11.57 0.12
N ILE A 114 10.83 12.42 -0.09
CA ILE A 114 11.82 12.78 0.94
C ILE A 114 11.12 13.36 2.17
N ASP A 115 10.17 14.27 2.00
CA ASP A 115 9.44 14.87 3.13
C ASP A 115 8.66 13.83 3.93
N VAL A 116 8.08 12.82 3.26
CA VAL A 116 7.40 11.71 3.94
C VAL A 116 8.40 10.84 4.69
N CYS A 117 9.52 10.46 4.06
CA CYS A 117 10.54 9.62 4.71
C CYS A 117 11.18 10.33 5.90
N VAL A 118 11.48 11.62 5.77
CA VAL A 118 12.04 12.46 6.85
C VAL A 118 11.15 12.41 8.10
N LYS A 119 9.83 12.64 7.95
CA LYS A 119 8.89 12.59 9.08
C LYS A 119 8.86 11.24 9.82
N ASN A 120 9.13 10.15 9.12
CA ASN A 120 9.07 8.79 9.67
C ASN A 120 10.43 8.27 10.17
N MET A 121 11.55 8.88 9.77
CA MET A 121 12.90 8.41 10.08
C MET A 121 13.62 9.24 11.15
N ILE A 122 13.18 10.48 11.42
CA ILE A 122 13.74 11.31 12.49
C ILE A 122 13.59 10.59 13.83
N ASN A 123 14.69 10.52 14.59
CA ASN A 123 14.73 10.02 15.95
C ASN A 123 15.93 10.62 16.69
N GLU A 124 16.17 10.19 17.93
CA GLU A 124 17.28 10.70 18.76
C GLU A 124 18.67 10.56 18.11
N ASN A 125 18.83 9.63 17.16
CA ASN A 125 20.10 9.37 16.47
C ASN A 125 20.24 10.08 15.12
N PHE A 126 19.15 10.58 14.53
CA PHE A 126 19.15 11.14 13.17
C PHE A 126 18.33 12.42 13.08
N THR A 127 18.98 13.54 12.74
CA THR A 127 18.31 14.83 12.53
C THR A 127 17.61 14.89 11.18
N GLU A 128 16.68 15.82 11.02
CA GLU A 128 16.00 16.07 9.74
C GLU A 128 17.01 16.30 8.60
N GLU A 129 18.02 17.14 8.82
CA GLU A 129 19.00 17.47 7.79
C GLU A 129 19.82 16.24 7.37
N GLN A 130 20.18 15.38 8.33
CA GLN A 130 20.91 14.15 8.07
C GLN A 130 20.08 13.15 7.27
N VAL A 131 18.82 12.94 7.66
CA VAL A 131 17.91 12.06 6.92
C VAL A 131 17.69 12.60 5.51
N ARG A 132 17.44 13.90 5.37
CA ARG A 132 17.21 14.54 4.06
C ARG A 132 18.42 14.40 3.15
N ALA A 133 19.63 14.62 3.66
CA ALA A 133 20.87 14.43 2.90
C ALA A 133 21.06 12.97 2.47
N TYR A 134 20.80 12.02 3.38
CA TYR A 134 20.85 10.59 3.08
C TYR A 134 19.86 10.19 1.97
N MET A 135 18.61 10.61 2.07
CA MET A 135 17.58 10.30 1.07
C MET A 135 17.92 10.89 -0.30
N LYS A 136 18.47 12.12 -0.35
CA LYS A 136 18.92 12.74 -1.61
C LYS A 136 20.05 11.99 -2.29
N ASP A 137 20.91 11.29 -1.55
CA ASP A 137 21.94 10.42 -2.11
C ASP A 137 21.41 9.03 -2.48
N LEU A 138 20.45 8.49 -1.72
CA LEU A 138 19.90 7.16 -1.93
C LEU A 138 18.92 7.09 -3.11
N LEU A 139 17.92 7.96 -3.15
CA LEU A 139 16.78 7.84 -4.08
C LEU A 139 17.20 7.78 -5.55
N PRO A 140 18.15 8.61 -6.06
CA PRO A 140 18.59 8.54 -7.45
C PRO A 140 19.24 7.19 -7.86
N LYS A 141 19.64 6.36 -6.89
CA LYS A 141 20.26 5.05 -7.14
C LYS A 141 19.23 3.92 -7.27
N LEU A 142 17.95 4.18 -6.99
CA LEU A 142 16.88 3.20 -7.06
C LEU A 142 16.25 3.17 -8.46
N ASP A 143 15.74 2.00 -8.86
CA ASP A 143 15.37 1.78 -10.26
C ASP A 143 14.19 2.63 -10.73
N TYR A 144 13.23 2.95 -9.85
CA TYR A 144 12.14 3.89 -10.18
C TYR A 144 12.68 5.26 -10.62
N TRP A 145 13.63 5.81 -9.86
CA TRP A 145 14.15 7.14 -10.12
C TRP A 145 15.13 7.18 -11.30
N LYS A 146 15.82 6.07 -11.60
CA LYS A 146 16.64 5.94 -12.82
C LYS A 146 15.81 5.95 -14.09
N GLN A 147 14.61 5.37 -14.04
CA GLN A 147 13.72 5.19 -15.18
C GLN A 147 12.46 6.07 -15.05
N TYR A 148 12.53 7.16 -14.29
CA TYR A 148 11.36 7.98 -13.97
C TYR A 148 10.62 8.51 -15.21
N GLU A 149 11.34 8.84 -16.29
CA GLU A 149 10.72 9.30 -17.55
C GLU A 149 9.97 8.17 -18.29
N GLU A 150 10.29 6.90 -18.02
CA GLU A 150 9.68 5.73 -18.68
C GLU A 150 8.63 5.02 -17.80
N LEU A 151 8.89 4.94 -16.49
CA LEU A 151 8.02 4.29 -15.50
C LEU A 151 7.05 5.26 -14.82
N GLY A 152 7.40 6.54 -14.77
CA GLY A 152 6.52 7.58 -14.27
C GLY A 152 5.36 7.77 -15.23
N ASP A 153 4.24 8.22 -14.70
CA ASP A 153 3.03 8.52 -15.46
C ASP A 153 3.08 9.89 -16.17
N ASN A 154 4.27 10.39 -16.49
CA ASN A 154 4.50 11.73 -17.02
C ASN A 154 3.89 12.87 -16.16
N GLY A 155 3.68 12.65 -14.87
CA GLY A 155 3.08 13.61 -13.96
C GLY A 155 1.55 13.66 -14.01
N GLU A 156 0.90 12.69 -14.67
CA GLU A 156 -0.56 12.56 -14.72
C GLU A 156 -1.18 12.43 -13.32
N PHE A 157 -0.54 11.70 -12.40
CA PHE A 157 -1.01 11.53 -11.02
C PHE A 157 -0.83 12.79 -10.20
N GLU A 158 0.25 13.57 -10.40
CA GLU A 158 0.33 14.90 -9.78
C GLU A 158 -0.74 15.85 -10.33
N ALA A 159 -1.01 15.81 -11.63
CA ALA A 159 -2.09 16.59 -12.22
C ALA A 159 -3.45 16.17 -11.65
N PHE A 160 -3.69 14.87 -11.49
CA PHE A 160 -4.88 14.30 -10.87
C PHE A 160 -5.02 14.69 -9.40
N LYS A 161 -3.94 14.61 -8.61
CA LYS A 161 -3.93 15.09 -7.21
C LYS A 161 -4.27 16.57 -7.13
N LYS A 162 -3.68 17.41 -7.98
CA LYS A 162 -3.98 18.85 -8.03
C LYS A 162 -5.44 19.11 -8.37
N GLN A 163 -5.99 18.37 -9.34
CA GLN A 163 -7.40 18.44 -9.68
C GLN A 163 -8.28 18.03 -8.49
N LEU A 164 -7.98 16.92 -7.82
CA LEU A 164 -8.70 16.49 -6.62
C LEU A 164 -8.65 17.52 -5.49
N ILE A 165 -7.47 18.09 -5.21
CA ILE A 165 -7.29 19.15 -4.22
C ILE A 165 -8.18 20.35 -4.56
N GLN A 166 -8.22 20.75 -5.83
CA GLN A 166 -9.10 21.83 -6.27
C GLN A 166 -10.57 21.46 -6.06
N GLU A 167 -11.00 20.27 -6.49
CA GLU A 167 -12.37 19.78 -6.31
C GLU A 167 -12.81 19.72 -4.85
N ILE A 168 -11.91 19.32 -3.94
CA ILE A 168 -12.18 19.26 -2.49
C ILE A 168 -12.32 20.67 -1.92
N ASN A 169 -11.40 21.57 -2.26
CA ASN A 169 -11.46 22.96 -1.79
C ASN A 169 -12.72 23.68 -2.30
N ASP A 170 -13.17 23.35 -3.51
CA ASP A 170 -14.40 23.87 -4.11
C ASP A 170 -15.70 23.33 -3.46
N LEU A 171 -15.60 22.40 -2.49
CA LEU A 171 -16.75 22.01 -1.67
C LEU A 171 -17.15 23.09 -0.65
N HIS A 172 -16.29 24.06 -0.37
CA HIS A 172 -16.55 25.18 0.55
C HIS A 172 -17.09 24.73 1.92
N ILE A 173 -16.45 23.71 2.52
CA ILE A 173 -16.86 23.16 3.82
C ILE A 173 -16.47 24.14 4.94
N GLU A 174 -17.46 24.56 5.72
CA GLU A 174 -17.26 25.53 6.81
C GLU A 174 -16.32 24.97 7.90
N GLY A 175 -15.30 25.75 8.27
CA GLY A 175 -14.32 25.40 9.30
C GLY A 175 -13.22 24.42 8.86
N MET A 176 -13.29 23.89 7.64
CA MET A 176 -12.25 23.05 7.07
C MET A 176 -11.16 23.93 6.43
N PRO A 177 -9.89 23.81 6.85
CA PRO A 177 -8.80 24.51 6.19
C PRO A 177 -8.65 24.10 4.72
N LYS A 178 -7.94 24.92 3.96
CA LYS A 178 -7.58 24.58 2.59
C LYS A 178 -6.71 23.31 2.56
N VAL A 179 -7.12 22.35 1.76
CA VAL A 179 -6.30 21.17 1.47
C VAL A 179 -5.15 21.61 0.56
N GLU A 180 -3.92 21.44 1.02
CA GLU A 180 -2.71 21.74 0.23
C GLU A 180 -2.01 20.48 -0.29
N LYS A 181 -2.24 19.34 0.35
CA LYS A 181 -1.59 18.06 0.04
C LYS A 181 -2.55 16.90 0.29
N LEU A 182 -2.43 15.86 -0.53
CA LEU A 182 -3.06 14.55 -0.34
C LEU A 182 -1.96 13.50 -0.24
N ASN A 183 -2.09 12.60 0.74
CA ASN A 183 -1.17 11.51 1.01
C ASN A 183 -1.84 10.18 0.65
N ALA A 184 -1.05 9.16 0.33
CA ALA A 184 -1.55 7.80 0.18
C ALA A 184 -1.85 7.19 1.56
N LEU A 185 -3.12 6.92 1.84
CA LEU A 185 -3.62 6.40 3.11
C LEU A 185 -4.26 5.03 2.89
N VAL A 186 -3.74 4.00 3.57
CA VAL A 186 -4.29 2.64 3.50
C VAL A 186 -5.62 2.59 4.24
N GLY A 187 -6.65 2.06 3.57
CA GLY A 187 -8.02 1.98 4.05
C GLY A 187 -8.14 1.47 5.47
N LYS A 188 -7.42 0.41 5.84
CA LYS A 188 -7.41 -0.17 7.20
C LYS A 188 -7.21 0.85 8.32
N TYR A 189 -6.45 1.93 8.09
CA TYR A 189 -6.15 2.94 9.11
C TYR A 189 -7.12 4.14 9.09
N VAL A 190 -7.89 4.31 8.00
CA VAL A 190 -8.78 5.47 7.80
C VAL A 190 -10.25 5.08 7.65
N ASN A 191 -10.56 3.78 7.63
CA ASN A 191 -11.90 3.24 7.50
C ASN A 191 -12.62 3.20 8.85
N LEU A 192 -13.10 4.37 9.25
CA LEU A 192 -13.82 4.57 10.51
C LEU A 192 -15.20 3.90 10.47
N GLU A 193 -15.71 3.55 11.65
CA GLU A 193 -17.04 2.97 11.83
C GLU A 193 -18.09 4.03 12.16
N TYR A 194 -18.94 4.33 11.18
CA TYR A 194 -19.97 5.37 11.30
C TYR A 194 -21.24 4.81 11.95
N PRO A 195 -21.79 5.48 12.97
CA PRO A 195 -23.05 5.09 13.59
C PRO A 195 -24.24 5.44 12.68
N LEU A 196 -25.15 4.49 12.49
CA LEU A 196 -26.43 4.70 11.80
C LEU A 196 -27.55 4.96 12.80
N PRO A 197 -28.64 5.68 12.40
CA PRO A 197 -29.78 5.95 13.29
C PRO A 197 -30.46 4.71 13.87
N ASN A 198 -30.30 3.55 13.23
CA ASN A 198 -30.82 2.26 13.69
C ASN A 198 -29.91 1.53 14.70
N GLY A 199 -28.83 2.18 15.17
CA GLY A 199 -27.87 1.63 16.12
C GLY A 199 -26.82 0.69 15.52
N LYS A 200 -26.86 0.42 14.21
CA LYS A 200 -25.80 -0.34 13.52
C LYS A 200 -24.61 0.57 13.21
N ARG A 201 -23.43 -0.04 13.02
CA ARG A 201 -22.23 0.63 12.52
C ARG A 201 -21.94 0.18 11.10
N VAL A 202 -21.38 1.07 10.28
CA VAL A 202 -20.99 0.77 8.91
C VAL A 202 -19.62 1.34 8.60
N LYS A 203 -18.83 0.57 7.84
CA LYS A 203 -17.59 1.01 7.19
C LYS A 203 -17.92 1.39 5.75
N LEU A 204 -17.40 2.53 5.31
CA LEU A 204 -17.68 3.08 3.98
C LEU A 204 -16.54 2.83 2.98
N LEU A 205 -15.38 2.41 3.47
CA LEU A 205 -14.20 2.14 2.67
C LEU A 205 -13.88 0.64 2.68
N ASP A 206 -13.03 0.23 1.74
CA ASP A 206 -12.33 -1.05 1.77
C ASP A 206 -11.01 -0.92 2.56
N ASP A 207 -10.75 -1.86 3.48
CA ASP A 207 -9.54 -1.89 4.31
C ASP A 207 -8.26 -2.17 3.50
N GLN A 208 -8.38 -2.81 2.34
CA GLN A 208 -7.25 -3.20 1.49
C GLN A 208 -6.90 -2.16 0.42
N THR A 209 -7.77 -1.19 0.18
CA THR A 209 -7.56 -0.15 -0.84
C THR A 209 -6.78 1.04 -0.30
N THR A 210 -5.94 1.65 -1.13
CA THR A 210 -5.26 2.91 -0.83
C THR A 210 -6.07 4.09 -1.35
N TYR A 211 -6.28 5.11 -0.51
CA TYR A 211 -6.99 6.33 -0.83
C TYR A 211 -6.05 7.53 -0.80
N LEU A 212 -6.39 8.61 -1.50
CA LEU A 212 -5.70 9.89 -1.37
C LEU A 212 -6.39 10.72 -0.29
N GLY A 213 -5.67 11.14 0.74
CA GLY A 213 -6.31 11.85 1.84
C GLY A 213 -5.40 12.67 2.73
N ASN A 214 -6.01 13.39 3.66
CA ASN A 214 -5.30 14.18 4.66
C ASN A 214 -6.17 14.39 5.90
N GLN A 215 -5.53 14.62 7.03
CA GLN A 215 -6.20 15.07 8.26
C GLN A 215 -5.91 16.57 8.44
N LEU A 216 -6.96 17.34 8.71
CA LEU A 216 -6.86 18.79 8.94
C LEU A 216 -7.48 19.17 10.27
N GLU A 217 -6.82 20.02 11.04
CA GLU A 217 -7.39 20.61 12.26
C GLU A 217 -8.46 21.65 11.90
N CYS A 218 -9.55 21.71 12.67
CA CYS A 218 -10.61 22.68 12.44
C CYS A 218 -10.10 24.12 12.62
N GLU A 219 -10.43 25.03 11.70
CA GLU A 219 -10.04 26.46 11.79
C GLU A 219 -10.65 27.16 13.01
N PHE A 220 -11.80 26.69 13.48
CA PHE A 220 -12.47 27.23 14.66
C PHE A 220 -11.91 26.70 15.98
N GLY A 221 -10.92 25.81 15.93
CA GLY A 221 -10.43 25.06 17.09
C GLY A 221 -11.42 24.01 17.58
N GLY A 222 -11.03 23.31 18.66
CA GLY A 222 -11.80 22.22 19.26
C GLY A 222 -11.13 20.86 19.12
N ASP A 223 -11.79 19.83 19.62
CA ASP A 223 -11.21 18.47 19.75
C ASP A 223 -11.44 17.61 18.50
N ARG A 224 -12.11 18.16 17.48
CA ARG A 224 -12.45 17.45 16.24
C ARG A 224 -11.56 17.91 15.09
N CYS A 225 -11.15 16.96 14.26
CA CYS A 225 -10.44 17.19 13.02
C CYS A 225 -11.26 16.69 11.82
N PHE A 226 -10.91 17.21 10.64
CA PHE A 226 -11.46 16.77 9.37
C PHE A 226 -10.59 15.66 8.79
N GLY A 227 -11.20 14.57 8.36
CA GLY A 227 -10.61 13.59 7.47
C GLY A 227 -11.10 13.82 6.05
N VAL A 228 -10.17 14.06 5.14
CA VAL A 228 -10.43 14.17 3.70
C VAL A 228 -9.92 12.92 3.03
N LEU A 229 -10.76 12.25 2.23
CA LEU A 229 -10.42 11.04 1.50
C LEU A 229 -11.00 11.09 0.09
N ALA A 230 -10.21 10.70 -0.90
CA ALA A 230 -10.59 10.62 -2.29
C ALA A 230 -10.21 9.25 -2.84
N GLY A 231 -11.21 8.55 -3.36
CA GLY A 231 -11.05 7.36 -4.19
C GLY A 231 -11.06 7.74 -5.68
N MET A 232 -11.04 6.72 -6.55
CA MET A 232 -11.11 6.95 -8.00
C MET A 232 -12.44 7.62 -8.41
N ASP A 233 -13.54 7.26 -7.76
CA ASP A 233 -14.92 7.62 -8.12
C ASP A 233 -15.66 8.42 -7.03
N PHE A 234 -14.98 8.84 -5.95
CA PHE A 234 -15.61 9.62 -4.89
C PHE A 234 -14.66 10.55 -4.14
N ILE A 235 -15.24 11.56 -3.51
CA ILE A 235 -14.64 12.38 -2.46
C ILE A 235 -15.50 12.23 -1.20
N MET A 236 -14.85 11.98 -0.08
CA MET A 236 -15.44 11.85 1.23
C MET A 236 -14.76 12.81 2.20
N VAL A 237 -15.55 13.58 2.94
CA VAL A 237 -15.08 14.41 4.05
C VAL A 237 -15.85 14.03 5.30
N CYS A 238 -15.14 13.73 6.37
CA CYS A 238 -15.70 13.41 7.68
C CYS A 238 -15.08 14.28 8.76
N THR A 239 -15.73 14.38 9.92
CA THR A 239 -15.08 14.85 11.15
C THR A 239 -15.02 13.72 12.17
N TYR A 240 -14.03 13.76 13.04
CA TYR A 240 -13.88 12.81 14.14
C TYR A 240 -13.05 13.42 15.27
N GLU A 241 -13.14 12.82 16.44
CA GLU A 241 -12.33 13.15 17.61
C GLU A 241 -10.99 12.39 17.60
N ALA A 242 -10.11 12.71 18.54
CA ALA A 242 -8.81 12.04 18.68
C ALA A 242 -8.92 10.51 18.58
N GLY A 243 -8.06 9.89 17.77
CA GLY A 243 -8.08 8.44 17.54
C GLY A 243 -9.14 7.95 16.55
N GLY A 244 -9.87 8.86 15.87
CA GLY A 244 -10.92 8.47 14.92
C GLY A 244 -12.27 8.17 15.58
N GLU A 245 -12.47 8.64 16.81
CA GLU A 245 -13.69 8.41 17.57
C GLU A 245 -14.83 9.32 17.11
N ASN A 246 -16.06 8.88 17.37
CA ASN A 246 -17.30 9.62 17.06
C ASN A 246 -17.31 10.21 15.63
N PRO A 247 -17.08 9.40 14.59
CA PRO A 247 -16.95 9.90 13.23
C PRO A 247 -18.31 10.34 12.68
N GLU A 248 -18.32 11.48 12.02
CA GLU A 248 -19.48 12.06 11.35
C GLU A 248 -19.14 12.35 9.90
N LEU A 249 -19.96 11.83 8.98
CA LEU A 249 -19.83 12.09 7.57
C LEU A 249 -20.36 13.49 7.25
N VAL A 250 -19.52 14.37 6.72
CA VAL A 250 -19.89 15.74 6.33
C VAL A 250 -20.30 15.76 4.86
N VAL A 251 -19.46 15.17 4.00
CA VAL A 251 -19.70 15.11 2.55
C VAL A 251 -19.36 13.73 2.03
N TYR A 252 -20.22 13.22 1.15
CA TYR A 252 -19.87 12.15 0.22
C TYR A 252 -20.32 12.58 -1.18
N LYS A 253 -19.36 12.81 -2.07
CA LYS A 253 -19.59 13.24 -3.45
C LYS A 253 -19.06 12.18 -4.39
N LYS A 254 -19.96 11.61 -5.19
CA LYS A 254 -19.57 10.74 -6.30
C LYS A 254 -18.98 11.58 -7.44
N ARG A 255 -17.88 11.12 -8.02
CA ARG A 255 -17.19 11.74 -9.16
C ARG A 255 -17.59 11.06 -10.48
#